data_AF-A0A7R9DGF4-F1
#
_entry.id   AF-A0A7R9DGF4-F1
#
_cell.length_a   1.000
_cell.length_b   1.000
_cell.length_c   1.000
_cell.angle_alpha   90.00
_cell.angle_beta   90.00
_cell.angle_gamma   90.00
#
_symmetry.space_group_name_H-M   'P 1'
#
loop_
_entity.id
_entity.type
_entity.pdbx_description
1 polymer ?
#
loop_
_entity_poly.entity_id
_entity_poly.type
_entity_poly.pdbx_seq_one_letter_code
_entity_poly.pdbx_strand_id
1 'polypeptide(L)' 'MSFCRRNAGVVAMNGVLYVVGGDDGSSNLASVEVYSPKTDSWTMLPSSMSIGRSYAGVCIIDKPM' A
#
# COMPACT_ATOMS: atom_id res chain seq x y z
N MET A 1 -5.66 9.66 -3.40
CA MET A 1 -4.71 9.21 -2.38
C MET A 1 -4.94 10.05 -1.13
N SER A 2 -4.98 9.45 0.04
CA SER A 2 -5.38 10.07 1.31
C SER A 2 -4.19 10.49 2.18
N PHE A 3 -3.04 9.81 2.07
CA PHE A 3 -1.82 10.17 2.78
C PHE A 3 -0.72 10.57 1.80
N CYS A 4 0.09 11.55 2.18
CA CYS A 4 1.43 11.70 1.60
C CYS A 4 2.23 10.45 1.98
N ARG A 5 2.88 9.83 1.01
CA ARG A 5 3.72 8.66 1.25
C ARG A 5 5.05 8.82 0.54
N ARG A 6 6.13 8.59 1.27
CA ARG A 6 7.45 8.26 0.72
C ARG A 6 7.92 6.93 1.31
N ASN A 7 8.90 6.30 0.69
CA ASN A 7 9.50 5.04 1.15
C ASN A 7 8.50 3.88 1.34
N ALA A 8 7.37 3.91 0.60
CA ALA A 8 6.36 2.86 0.64
C ALA A 8 6.74 1.69 -0.26
N GLY A 9 6.27 0.50 0.07
CA GLY A 9 6.32 -0.65 -0.83
C GLY A 9 5.19 -0.57 -1.87
N VAL A 10 5.47 -0.96 -3.11
CA VAL A 10 4.48 -0.95 -4.19
C VAL A 10 4.44 -2.30 -4.89
N VAL A 11 3.23 -2.81 -5.15
CA VAL A 11 3.03 -4.01 -5.98
C VAL A 11 1.76 -3.93 -6.81
N ALA A 12 1.79 -4.48 -8.02
CA ALA A 12 0.62 -4.58 -8.89
C ALA A 12 0.03 -5.99 -8.81
N MET A 13 -1.29 -6.09 -8.67
CA MET A 13 -2.02 -7.35 -8.60
C MET A 13 -3.43 -7.13 -9.17
N ASN A 14 -3.92 -8.05 -10.00
CA ASN A 14 -5.29 -8.02 -10.54
C ASN A 14 -5.69 -6.67 -11.20
N GLY A 15 -4.75 -6.00 -11.86
CA GLY A 15 -4.98 -4.75 -12.59
C GLY A 15 -5.12 -3.50 -11.71
N VAL A 16 -4.76 -3.58 -10.42
CA VAL A 16 -4.70 -2.43 -9.51
C VAL A 16 -3.32 -2.33 -8.87
N LEU A 17 -2.97 -1.14 -8.38
CA LEU A 17 -1.69 -0.87 -7.73
C LEU A 17 -1.88 -0.74 -6.21
N TYR A 18 -1.18 -1.54 -5.43
CA TYR A 18 -1.18 -1.47 -3.96
C TYR A 18 0.04 -0.67 -3.51
N VAL A 19 -0.18 0.32 -2.64
CA VAL A 19 0.86 1.10 -1.96
C VAL A 19 0.77 0.81 -0.47
N VAL A 20 1.78 0.12 0.05
CA VAL A 20 1.80 -0.47 1.39
C VAL A 20 2.74 0.32 2.30
N GLY A 21 2.19 0.87 3.39
CA GLY A 21 2.97 1.59 4.39
C GLY A 21 3.64 2.85 3.84
N GLY A 22 4.93 3.01 4.15
CA GLY A 22 5.70 4.24 3.94
C GLY A 22 5.69 5.15 5.16
N ASP A 23 6.16 6.38 4.98
CA ASP A 23 6.04 7.45 5.96
C ASP A 23 5.52 8.74 5.30
N ASP A 24 4.84 9.57 6.09
CA ASP A 24 4.26 10.85 5.65
C ASP A 24 5.19 12.05 5.95
N GLY A 25 6.43 11.79 6.34
CA GLY A 25 7.36 12.79 6.85
C GLY A 25 7.39 12.91 8.37
N SER A 26 6.38 12.39 9.07
CA SER A 26 6.25 12.45 10.54
C SER A 26 6.13 11.08 11.18
N SER A 27 5.34 10.17 10.59
CA SER A 27 5.04 8.85 11.15
C SER A 27 5.10 7.75 10.10
N ASN A 28 5.49 6.55 10.54
CA ASN A 28 5.37 5.35 9.71
C ASN A 28 3.90 4.94 9.60
N LEU A 29 3.45 4.68 8.38
CA LEU A 29 2.06 4.36 8.08
C LEU A 29 1.82 2.84 8.14
N ALA A 30 0.74 2.43 8.79
CA ALA A 30 0.25 1.04 8.78
C ALA A 30 -0.76 0.78 7.66
N SER A 31 -1.29 1.85 7.07
CA SER A 31 -2.34 1.79 6.06
C SER A 31 -1.83 1.37 4.69
N VAL A 32 -2.75 0.84 3.89
CA VAL A 32 -2.53 0.45 2.50
C VAL A 32 -3.56 1.16 1.62
N GLU A 33 -3.12 1.71 0.51
CA GLU A 33 -3.98 2.32 -0.50
C GLU A 33 -3.90 1.56 -1.82
N VAL A 34 -5.03 1.50 -2.52
CA VAL A 34 -5.15 0.82 -3.81
C VAL A 34 -5.57 1.83 -4.86
N TYR A 35 -4.81 1.91 -5.95
CA TYR A 35 -5.18 2.66 -7.13
C TYR A 35 -5.82 1.75 -8.17
N SER A 36 -7.01 2.16 -8.63
CA SER A 36 -7.70 1.54 -9.75
C SER A 36 -7.59 2.46 -10.98
N PRO A 37 -6.85 2.06 -12.03
CA PRO A 37 -6.76 2.85 -13.26
C PRO A 37 -8.08 2.90 -14.03
N LYS A 38 -9.01 1.96 -13.79
CA LYS A 38 -10.34 1.94 -14.44
C LYS A 38 -11.24 3.08 -13.98
N THR A 39 -11.07 3.50 -12.73
CA THR A 39 -11.90 4.52 -12.08
C THR A 39 -11.11 5.78 -11.76
N ASP A 40 -9.82 5.80 -12.12
CA ASP A 40 -8.84 6.81 -11.77
C ASP A 40 -8.93 7.25 -10.29
N SER A 41 -9.02 6.27 -9.40
CA SER A 41 -9.30 6.53 -8.00
C SER A 41 -8.43 5.70 -7.07
N TRP A 42 -8.16 6.29 -5.91
CA TRP A 42 -7.49 5.65 -4.79
C TRP A 42 -8.50 5.28 -3.74
N THR A 43 -8.36 4.10 -3.14
CA THR A 43 -9.18 3.63 -2.03
C THR A 43 -8.30 3.06 -0.93
N MET A 44 -8.59 3.42 0.32
CA MET A 44 -7.94 2.83 1.49
C MET A 44 -8.46 1.41 1.71
N LEU A 45 -7.56 0.45 1.97
CA LEU A 45 -7.99 -0.87 2.44
C LEU A 45 -8.59 -0.75 3.85
N PRO A 46 -9.66 -1.51 4.15
CA PRO A 46 -10.31 -1.46 5.45
C PRO A 46 -9.43 -2.02 6.57
N SER A 47 -8.55 -2.97 6.25
CA SER A 47 -7.60 -3.55 7.21
C SER A 47 -6.20 -2.99 7.00
N SER A 48 -5.55 -2.61 8.09
CA SER A 48 -4.17 -2.12 8.12
C SER A 48 -3.21 -3.19 8.61
N MET A 49 -1.91 -2.97 8.40
CA MET A 49 -0.87 -3.74 9.08
C MET A 49 -0.95 -3.52 10.60
N SER A 50 -0.41 -4.46 11.39
CA SER A 50 -0.37 -4.36 12.85
C SER A 50 0.53 -3.22 13.35
N ILE A 51 1.58 -2.88 12.60
CA ILE A 51 2.56 -1.84 12.94
C ILE A 51 2.89 -1.05 11.68
N GLY A 52 3.00 0.27 11.82
CA GLY A 52 3.41 1.16 10.73
C GLY A 52 4.83 0.87 10.27
N ARG A 53 5.06 0.85 8.95
CA ARG A 53 6.34 0.40 8.37
C ARG A 53 6.71 1.26 7.15
N SER A 54 7.95 1.72 7.11
CA SER A 54 8.57 2.41 5.97
C SER A 54 9.84 1.66 5.50
N TYR A 55 10.34 1.98 4.30
CA TYR A 55 11.52 1.35 3.69
C TYR A 55 11.42 -0.19 3.51
N ALA A 56 10.20 -0.72 3.46
CA ALA A 56 9.97 -2.15 3.33
C ALA A 56 9.57 -2.52 1.90
N GLY A 57 10.32 -3.45 1.31
CA GLY A 57 9.96 -4.08 0.04
C GLY A 57 8.73 -4.97 0.17
N VAL A 58 7.95 -5.08 -0.91
CA VAL A 58 6.77 -5.94 -0.99
C VAL A 58 6.81 -6.77 -2.27
N CYS A 59 6.26 -7.98 -2.21
CA CYS A 59 6.05 -8.83 -3.37
C CYS A 59 4.75 -9.62 -3.19
N ILE A 60 4.22 -10.12 -4.29
CA ILE A 60 3.13 -11.10 -4.28
C ILE A 60 3.74 -12.49 -4.44
N ILE A 61 3.20 -13.44 -3.68
CA ILE A 61 3.47 -14.86 -3.82
C ILE A 61 2.15 -15.62 -3.89
N ASP A 62 2.15 -16.73 -4.61
CA ASP A 62 1.01 -17.64 -4.63
C ASP A 62 0.85 -18.32 -3.27
N LYS A 63 -0.40 -18.49 -2.84
CA LYS A 63 -0.69 -19.25 -1.62
C LYS A 63 -0.38 -20.73 -1.90
N PRO A 64 0.51 -21.38 -1.12
CA PRO A 64 0.73 -22.81 -1.25
C PRO A 64 -0.57 -23.56 -0.98
N MET A 65 -0.82 -24.63 -1.74
CA MET A 65 -1.94 -25.56 -1.49
C MET A 65 -1.85 -26.19 -0.11
#